data_AF-A0ABD6XLW2-F1
#
_entry.id   AF-A0ABD6XLW2-F1
#
_cell.length_a   1.000
_cell.length_b   1.000
_cell.length_c   1.000
_cell.angle_alpha   90.00
_cell.angle_beta   90.00
_cell.angle_gamma   90.00
#
_symmetry.space_group_name_H-M   'P 1'
#
loop_
_entity.id
_entity.type
_entity.pdbx_description
1 polymer ?
#
loop_
_entity_poly.entity_id
_entity_poly.type
_entity_poly.pdbx_seq_one_letter_code
_entity_poly.pdbx_strand_id
1 'polypeptide(L)' 'MLFSRTVALEFLLSTDKPADMADVHAVVGEAVSSLLKSGKTAGIQEIIVFLQHQQARSVNGQREVYARAVRIVMAMIR' A
#
# COMPACT_ATOMS: atom_id res chain seq x y z
N MET A 1 -5.33 -19.92 -2.76
CA MET A 1 -4.00 -19.39 -3.14
C MET A 1 -3.48 -18.61 -1.95
N LEU A 2 -2.49 -19.14 -1.20
CA LEU A 2 -1.85 -18.42 -0.10
C LEU A 2 -0.88 -17.40 -0.70
N PHE A 3 -1.22 -16.11 -0.62
CA PHE A 3 -0.29 -15.04 -0.93
C PHE A 3 0.69 -14.89 0.26
N SER A 4 1.91 -15.38 0.05
CA SER A 4 2.98 -15.32 1.05
C SER A 4 3.47 -13.89 1.25
N ARG A 5 3.87 -13.62 2.50
CA ARG A 5 4.50 -12.39 3.03
C ARG A 5 5.62 -11.79 2.15
N THR A 6 6.18 -12.58 1.23
CA THR A 6 7.23 -12.25 0.27
C THR A 6 6.81 -11.19 -0.76
N VAL A 7 5.58 -11.24 -1.28
CA VAL A 7 5.14 -10.37 -2.40
C VAL A 7 5.06 -8.89 -1.98
N ALA A 8 4.57 -8.62 -0.77
CA ALA A 8 4.55 -7.26 -0.21
C ALA A 8 5.97 -6.71 0.03
N LEU A 9 6.92 -7.60 0.34
CA LEU A 9 8.33 -7.25 0.54
C LEU A 9 9.02 -6.94 -0.79
N GLU A 10 8.77 -7.72 -1.83
CA GLU A 10 9.33 -7.50 -3.18
C GLU A 10 8.82 -6.19 -3.80
N PHE A 11 7.56 -5.83 -3.57
CA PHE A 11 7.04 -4.52 -3.98
C PHE A 11 7.77 -3.36 -3.28
N LEU A 12 8.00 -3.46 -1.97
CA LEU A 12 8.76 -2.46 -1.22
C LEU A 12 10.21 -2.34 -1.71
N LEU A 13 10.82 -3.45 -2.11
CA LEU A 13 12.20 -3.56 -2.57
C LEU A 13 12.40 -3.26 -4.06
N SER A 14 11.32 -3.13 -4.84
CA SER A 14 11.42 -2.82 -6.27
C SER A 14 11.92 -1.39 -6.48
N THR A 15 13.10 -1.27 -7.11
CA THR A 15 13.84 -0.03 -7.33
C THR A 15 13.54 0.64 -8.68
N ASP A 16 12.67 0.03 -9.50
CA ASP A 16 12.26 0.57 -10.79
C ASP A 16 11.29 1.75 -10.55
N LYS A 17 11.79 3.00 -10.56
CA LYS A 17 10.99 4.18 -10.17
C LYS A 17 11.10 5.37 -11.13
N PRO A 18 10.01 5.71 -11.84
CA PRO A 18 9.69 7.11 -12.15
C PRO A 18 9.48 7.91 -10.85
N ALA A 19 9.75 9.22 -10.89
CA ALA A 19 9.88 10.14 -9.73
C ALA A 19 8.68 10.15 -8.73
N ASP A 20 7.49 9.69 -9.14
CA ASP A 20 6.24 9.71 -8.36
C ASP A 20 6.01 8.48 -7.45
N MET A 21 6.88 7.46 -7.50
CA MET A 21 6.62 6.19 -6.80
C MET A 21 7.12 6.18 -5.34
N ALA A 22 7.91 7.16 -4.91
CA ALA A 22 8.47 7.23 -3.56
C ALA A 22 7.36 7.42 -2.52
N ASP A 23 6.44 8.36 -2.78
CA ASP A 23 5.30 8.64 -1.91
C ASP A 23 4.34 7.46 -1.83
N VAL A 24 4.15 6.74 -2.94
CA VAL A 24 3.36 5.50 -2.97
C VAL A 24 3.98 4.42 -2.08
N HIS A 25 5.30 4.21 -2.16
CA HIS A 25 5.97 3.23 -1.31
C HIS A 25 5.91 3.63 0.17
N ALA A 26 6.02 4.93 0.47
CA ALA A 26 5.91 5.44 1.83
C ALA A 26 4.53 5.13 2.43
N VAL A 27 3.43 5.45 1.72
CA VAL A 27 2.07 5.19 2.25
C VAL A 27 1.74 3.70 2.34
N VAL A 28 2.24 2.87 1.42
CA VAL A 28 2.09 1.40 1.49
C VAL A 28 2.89 0.85 2.68
N GLY A 29 4.12 1.33 2.88
CA GLY A 29 4.96 0.97 4.02
C GLY A 29 4.33 1.37 5.36
N GLU A 30 3.72 2.56 5.43
CA GLU A 30 2.95 3.01 6.60
C GLU A 30 1.76 2.09 6.87
N ALA A 31 1.01 1.71 5.83
CA ALA A 31 -0.12 0.79 5.95
C ALA A 31 0.32 -0.57 6.51
N VAL A 32 1.38 -1.16 5.95
CA VAL A 32 1.95 -2.43 6.42
C VAL A 32 2.42 -2.31 7.87
N SER A 33 3.19 -1.27 8.20
CA SER A 33 3.70 -1.04 9.56
C SER A 33 2.57 -0.87 10.57
N SER A 34 1.53 -0.11 10.23
CA SER A 34 0.37 0.14 11.08
C SER A 34 -0.45 -1.13 11.33
N LEU A 35 -0.67 -1.94 10.29
CA LEU A 35 -1.38 -3.22 10.42
C LEU A 35 -0.60 -4.18 11.33
N LEU A 36 0.70 -4.33 11.11
CA LEU A 36 1.55 -5.19 11.94
C LEU A 36 1.61 -4.73 13.40
N LYS A 37 1.74 -3.43 13.66
CA LYS A 37 1.70 -2.87 15.02
C LYS A 37 0.37 -3.13 15.72
N SER A 38 -0.73 -3.20 14.97
CA SER A 38 -2.06 -3.53 15.51
C SER A 38 -2.30 -5.03 15.73
N GLY A 39 -1.30 -5.88 15.45
CA GLY A 39 -1.44 -7.34 15.53
C GLY A 39 -2.24 -7.96 14.39
N LYS A 40 -2.60 -7.17 13.37
CA LYS A 40 -3.31 -7.63 12.17
C LYS A 40 -2.33 -8.14 11.12
N THR A 41 -2.81 -9.03 10.27
CA THR A 41 -2.07 -9.45 9.08
C THR A 41 -1.99 -8.31 8.07
N ALA A 42 -0.80 -8.09 7.50
CA ALA A 42 -0.61 -7.15 6.40
C ALA A 42 -0.81 -7.85 5.04
N GLY A 43 -2.01 -8.41 4.84
CA GLY A 43 -2.40 -8.96 3.54
C GLY A 43 -2.80 -7.85 2.57
N ILE A 44 -2.85 -8.19 1.28
CA ILE A 44 -3.19 -7.23 0.21
C ILE A 44 -4.56 -6.59 0.46
N GLN A 45 -5.54 -7.36 0.93
CA GLN A 45 -6.89 -6.89 1.22
C GLN A 45 -6.89 -5.90 2.39
N GLU A 46 -6.18 -6.20 3.48
CA GLU A 46 -6.09 -5.32 4.65
C GLU A 46 -5.35 -4.01 4.31
N ILE A 47 -4.32 -4.09 3.47
CA ILE A 47 -3.60 -2.92 2.96
C ILE A 47 -4.52 -2.05 2.13
N ILE A 48 -5.31 -2.62 1.20
CA ILE A 48 -6.28 -1.87 0.40
C ILE A 48 -7.30 -1.15 1.29
N VAL A 49 -7.86 -1.85 2.28
CA VAL A 49 -8.84 -1.26 3.22
C VAL A 49 -8.22 -0.10 4.00
N PHE A 50 -6.99 -0.26 4.48
CA PHE A 50 -6.27 0.81 5.18
C PHE A 50 -6.06 2.03 4.28
N LEU A 51 -5.57 1.82 3.05
CA LEU A 51 -5.30 2.90 2.10
C LEU A 51 -6.59 3.62 1.67
N GLN A 52 -7.70 2.91 1.48
CA GLN A 52 -9.01 3.50 1.19
C GLN A 52 -9.52 4.35 2.36
N HIS A 53 -9.35 3.88 3.60
CA HIS A 53 -9.71 4.65 4.79
C HIS A 53 -8.89 5.95 4.90
N GLN A 54 -7.58 5.89 4.64
CA GLN A 54 -6.75 7.09 4.64
C GLN A 54 -7.09 8.02 3.47
N GLN A 55 -7.35 7.48 2.28
CA GLN A 55 -7.80 8.25 1.12
C GLN A 55 -9.06 9.07 1.43
N ALA A 56 -10.03 8.50 2.14
CA ALA A 56 -11.27 9.18 2.52
C ALA A 56 -11.06 10.32 3.54
N ARG A 57 -9.95 10.28 4.30
CA ARG A 57 -9.60 11.26 5.34
C ARG A 57 -8.57 12.29 4.87
N SER A 58 -7.94 12.07 3.72
CA SER A 58 -6.93 12.95 3.15
C SER A 58 -7.52 14.01 2.22
N VAL A 59 -6.80 15.11 2.07
CA VAL A 59 -7.14 16.23 1.17
C VAL A 59 -6.19 16.29 -0.02
N ASN A 60 -6.70 16.77 -1.16
CA ASN A 60 -5.97 17.12 -2.39
C ASN A 60 -4.80 16.15 -2.72
N GLY A 61 -3.55 16.64 -2.69
CA GLY A 61 -2.37 15.90 -3.13
C GLY A 61 -2.14 14.58 -2.37
N GLN A 62 -2.43 14.53 -1.07
CA GLN A 62 -2.27 13.29 -0.31
C GLN A 62 -3.33 12.26 -0.68
N ARG A 63 -4.56 12.70 -0.99
CA ARG A 63 -5.64 11.83 -1.47
C ARG A 63 -5.27 11.17 -2.79
N GLU A 64 -4.57 11.88 -3.67
CA GLU A 64 -4.10 11.35 -4.96
C GLU A 64 -3.02 10.28 -4.78
N VAL A 65 -2.09 10.48 -3.85
CA VAL A 65 -1.08 9.47 -3.49
C VAL A 65 -1.75 8.19 -2.98
N TYR A 66 -2.71 8.30 -2.05
CA TYR A 66 -3.47 7.14 -1.58
C TYR A 66 -4.30 6.49 -2.70
N ALA A 67 -4.92 7.27 -3.58
CA ALA A 67 -5.66 6.74 -4.74
C ALA A 67 -4.76 5.96 -5.71
N ARG A 68 -3.50 6.39 -5.88
CA ARG A 68 -2.51 5.71 -6.71
C ARG A 68 -2.03 4.42 -6.03
N ALA A 69 -1.77 4.46 -4.72
CA ALA A 69 -1.40 3.29 -3.94
C ALA A 69 -2.49 2.21 -3.98
N VAL A 70 -3.77 2.58 -3.81
CA VAL A 70 -4.91 1.65 -3.92
C VAL A 70 -4.91 0.96 -5.29
N ARG A 71 -4.77 1.72 -6.38
CA ARG A 71 -4.78 1.17 -7.75
C ARG A 71 -3.65 0.17 -7.98
N ILE A 72 -2.44 0.49 -7.51
CA ILE A 72 -1.27 -0.38 -7.69
C ILE A 72 -1.44 -1.67 -6.88
N VAL A 73 -1.84 -1.58 -5.61
CA VAL A 73 -2.04 -2.76 -4.76
C VAL A 73 -3.19 -3.63 -5.27
N MET A 74 -4.28 -3.04 -5.78
CA MET A 74 -5.36 -3.79 -6.44
C MET A 74 -4.90 -4.53 -7.69
N ALA A 75 -3.96 -3.96 -8.46
CA ALA A 75 -3.42 -4.62 -9.65
C ALA A 75 -2.61 -5.89 -9.31
N MET A 76 -2.14 -6.04 -8.07
CA MET A 76 -1.40 -7.23 -7.60
C MET A 76 -2.31 -8.43 -7.30
N ILE A 77 -3.63 -8.25 -7.28
CA ILE A 77 -4.62 -9.32 -7.07
C ILE A 77 -4.92 -10.07 -8.38
N ARG A 78 -4.57 -9.48 -9.53
CA ARG A 78 -4.91 -9.96 -10.87
C ARG A 78 -3.84 -10.89 -11.42
#